data_AF-A0A2G6IU39-F1
#
_entry.id   AF-A0A2G6IU39-F1
#
_cell.length_a   1.000
_cell.length_b   1.000
_cell.length_c   1.000
_cell.angle_alpha   90.00
_cell.angle_beta   90.00
_cell.angle_gamma   90.00
#
_symmetry.space_group_name_H-M   'P 1'
#
loop_
_entity.id
_entity.type
_entity.pdbx_description
1 polymer ?
#
loop_
_entity_poly.entity_id
_entity_poly.type
_entity_poly.pdbx_seq_one_letter_code
_entity_poly.pdbx_strand_id
1 'polypeptide(L)' 'RDDLVAGLIAHGHRHAHAVASEQDLTRLVRDEAKPGDMVVCLGAGTISAWANALPERLRAAE' A
#
# COMPACT_ATOMS: atom_id res chain seq x y z
N ARG A 1 -14.12 3.86 -5.86
CA ARG A 1 -12.81 3.21 -5.58
C ARG A 1 -12.32 2.52 -6.86
N ASP A 2 -13.07 1.56 -7.37
CA ASP A 2 -12.63 0.75 -8.50
C ASP A 2 -12.53 1.58 -9.80
N ASP A 3 -13.44 2.55 -10.00
CA ASP A 3 -13.33 3.52 -11.11
C ASP A 3 -12.08 4.40 -11.04
N LEU A 4 -11.64 4.76 -9.82
CA LEU A 4 -10.41 5.54 -9.63
C LEU A 4 -9.19 4.69 -10.02
N VAL A 5 -9.15 3.43 -9.58
CA VAL A 5 -8.09 2.49 -9.95
C VAL A 5 -8.06 2.29 -11.47
N ALA A 6 -9.22 2.05 -12.09
CA ALA A 6 -9.34 1.92 -13.54
C ALA A 6 -8.85 3.19 -14.28
N GLY A 7 -9.22 4.36 -13.78
CA GLY A 7 -8.76 5.65 -14.30
C GLY A 7 -7.25 5.82 -14.21
N LEU A 8 -6.63 5.48 -13.07
CA LEU A 8 -5.17 5.54 -12.88
C LEU A 8 -4.44 4.62 -13.87
N ILE A 9 -4.92 3.39 -14.03
CA ILE A 9 -4.35 2.43 -14.98
C ILE A 9 -4.46 2.96 -16.42
N ALA A 10 -5.63 3.46 -16.80
CA ALA A 10 -5.88 4.03 -18.13
C ALA A 10 -4.96 5.23 -18.45
N HIS A 11 -4.54 5.99 -17.43
CA HIS A 11 -3.64 7.14 -17.58
C HIS A 11 -2.16 6.83 -17.31
N GLY A 12 -1.78 5.55 -17.27
CA GLY A 12 -0.37 5.12 -17.28
C GLY A 12 0.18 4.62 -15.95
N HIS A 13 -0.57 4.70 -14.85
CA HIS A 13 -0.21 4.06 -13.58
C HIS A 13 -0.59 2.57 -13.61
N ARG A 14 0.18 1.77 -14.36
CA ARG A 14 -0.14 0.36 -14.67
C ARG A 14 -0.30 -0.56 -13.46
N HIS A 15 0.29 -0.22 -12.32
CA HIS A 15 0.29 -1.02 -11.09
C HIS A 15 -0.49 -0.32 -9.97
N ALA A 16 -1.76 0.03 -10.25
CA ALA A 16 -2.66 0.59 -9.24
C ALA A 16 -3.52 -0.51 -8.63
N HIS A 17 -3.55 -0.58 -7.29
CA HIS A 17 -4.27 -1.62 -6.55
C HIS A 17 -5.26 -0.99 -5.57
N ALA A 18 -6.43 -1.60 -5.42
CA ALA A 18 -7.32 -1.31 -4.31
C ALA A 18 -6.83 -2.03 -3.05
N VAL A 19 -6.61 -1.29 -1.96
CA VAL A 19 -6.19 -1.84 -0.67
C VAL A 19 -7.32 -1.63 0.33
N ALA A 20 -7.93 -2.73 0.81
CA ALA A 20 -9.13 -2.66 1.65
C ALA A 20 -8.82 -2.70 3.16
N SER A 21 -7.63 -3.19 3.54
CA SER A 21 -7.25 -3.36 4.93
C SER A 21 -5.74 -3.19 5.15
N GLU A 22 -5.33 -3.01 6.41
CA GLU A 22 -3.90 -3.03 6.80
C GLU A 22 -3.22 -4.36 6.47
N GLN A 23 -3.95 -5.47 6.48
CA GLN A 23 -3.41 -6.77 6.11
C GLN A 23 -3.13 -6.85 4.61
N ASP A 24 -4.03 -6.31 3.78
CA ASP A 24 -3.81 -6.21 2.33
C ASP A 24 -2.64 -5.28 2.01
N LEU A 25 -2.50 -4.16 2.74
CA LEU A 25 -1.34 -3.26 2.62
C LEU A 25 -0.04 -4.00 2.94
N THR A 26 -0.03 -4.77 4.03
CA THR A 26 1.16 -5.53 4.45
C THR A 26 1.56 -6.55 3.40
N ARG A 27 0.59 -7.25 2.80
CA ARG A 27 0.83 -8.20 1.69
C ARG A 27 1.38 -7.48 0.46
N LEU A 28 0.73 -6.40 0.03
CA LEU A 28 1.14 -5.63 -1.14
C LEU A 28 2.59 -5.14 -1.01
N VAL A 29 2.98 -4.59 0.15
CA VAL A 29 4.35 -4.12 0.37
C VAL A 29 5.36 -5.27 0.33
N ARG A 30 5.00 -6.44 0.87
CA ARG A 30 5.88 -7.63 0.80
C ARG A 30 6.06 -8.14 -0.63
N ASP A 31 5.00 -8.09 -1.42
CA ASP A 31 5.01 -8.61 -2.78
C ASP A 31 5.72 -7.65 -3.75
N GLU A 32 5.62 -6.34 -3.53
CA GLU A 32 6.09 -5.31 -4.47
C GLU A 32 7.40 -4.60 -4.06
N ALA A 33 7.75 -4.57 -2.77
CA ALA A 33 8.92 -3.86 -2.27
C ALA A 33 10.03 -4.81 -1.81
N LYS A 34 11.28 -4.34 -1.91
CA LYS A 34 12.49 -5.03 -1.45
C LYS A 34 13.33 -4.13 -0.55
N PRO A 35 14.32 -4.68 0.18
CA PRO A 35 15.25 -3.88 0.96
C PRO A 35 15.91 -2.79 0.11
N GLY A 36 15.84 -1.53 0.58
CA GLY A 36 16.33 -0.35 -0.12
C GLY A 36 15.24 0.47 -0.82
N ASP A 37 14.04 -0.08 -1.01
CA ASP A 37 12.91 0.68 -1.54
C ASP A 37 12.28 1.59 -0.47
N MET A 38 11.53 2.60 -0.93
CA MET A 38 10.80 3.53 -0.07
C MET A 38 9.30 3.37 -0.24
N VAL A 39 8.58 3.19 0.87
CA VAL A 39 7.11 3.18 0.91
C VAL A 39 6.63 4.53 1.44
N VAL A 40 5.85 5.24 0.64
CA VAL A 40 5.25 6.53 1.00
C VAL A 40 3.76 6.36 1.21
N CYS A 41 3.31 6.47 2.46
CA CYS A 41 1.89 6.49 2.81
C CYS A 41 1.37 7.94 2.77
N LEU A 42 0.56 8.28 1.78
CA LEU A 42 0.02 9.63 1.57
C LEU A 42 -1.50 9.67 1.64
N GLY A 43 -2.04 10.66 2.36
CA GLY A 43 -3.47 10.91 2.46
C GLY A 43 -3.82 11.62 3.76
N ALA A 44 -5.11 11.61 4.11
CA ALA A 44 -5.61 12.11 5.38
C ALA A 44 -6.27 10.97 6.19
N GLY A 45 -6.64 11.26 7.44
CA GLY A 45 -7.35 10.29 8.30
C GLY A 45 -6.45 9.17 8.80
N THR A 46 -6.86 7.92 8.58
CA THR A 46 -6.24 6.73 9.21
C THR A 46 -4.90 6.32 8.61
N ILE A 47 -4.48 6.94 7.49
CA ILE A 47 -3.24 6.54 6.80
C ILE A 47 -1.99 6.68 7.67
N SER A 48 -1.92 7.71 8.54
CA SER A 48 -0.81 7.88 9.48
C SER A 48 -0.74 6.75 10.51
N ALA A 49 -1.89 6.26 10.97
CA ALA A 49 -1.93 5.11 11.87
C ALA A 49 -1.44 3.83 11.16
N TRP A 50 -1.86 3.62 9.92
CA TRP A 50 -1.44 2.47 9.11
C TRP A 50 0.07 2.50 8.83
N ALA A 51 0.61 3.66 8.47
CA ALA A 51 2.03 3.86 8.22
C ALA A 51 2.88 3.55 9.47
N ASN A 52 2.43 3.97 10.65
CA ASN A 52 3.12 3.69 11.91
C ASN A 52 3.05 2.20 12.31
N ALA A 53 1.95 1.51 12.00
CA ALA A 53 1.79 0.10 12.31
C ALA A 53 2.53 -0.83 11.32
N LEU A 54 2.68 -0.41 10.07
CA LEU A 54 3.19 -1.25 8.97
C LEU A 54 4.57 -1.90 9.25
N PRO A 55 5.59 -1.21 9.81
CA PRO A 55 6.88 -1.83 10.09
C PRO A 55 6.78 -3.03 11.04
N GLU A 56 6.01 -2.91 12.13
CA GLU A 56 5.82 -4.03 13.07
C GLU A 56 5.05 -5.18 12.43
N ARG A 57 4.04 -4.87 11.59
CA ARG A 57 3.27 -5.90 10.86
C ARG A 57 4.12 -6.65 9.84
N LEU A 58 5.08 -5.99 9.21
CA LEU A 58 6.02 -6.64 8.28
C LEU A 58 6.96 -7.61 9.00
N ARG A 59 7.46 -7.24 10.18
CA ARG A 59 8.31 -8.12 11.02
C ARG A 59 7.54 -9.29 11.63
N ALA A 60 6.32 -9.05 12.10
CA ALA A 60 5.49 -10.08 12.73
C ALA A 60 4.96 -11.14 11.75
N ALA A 61 5.04 -10.87 10.45
CA ALA A 61 4.64 -11.77 9.37
C ALA A 61 5.85 -12.46 8.69
N GLU A 62 7.05 -12.37 9.29
CA GLU A 62 8.21 -13.24 8.99
C GLU A 62 8.06 -14.60 9.68
#